data_AF-A0A1X7E386-F1
#
_entry.id   AF-A0A1X7E386-F1
#
_cell.length_a   1.000
_cell.length_b   1.000
_cell.length_c   1.000
_cell.angle_alpha   90.00
_cell.angle_beta   90.00
_cell.angle_gamma   90.00
#
_symmetry.space_group_name_H-M   'P 1'
#
loop_
_entity.id
_entity.type
_entity.pdbx_description
1 polymer ?
#
loop_
_entity_poly.entity_id
_entity_poly.type
_entity_poly.pdbx_seq_one_letter_code
_entity_poly.pdbx_strand_id
1 'polypeptide(L)'
;MALITSLIIGVKTKDEQLFKELGARIAQARKARGLTQVQLSEQLGIAQQTLAHYEGGRLRLPVPTLLALATELKVSVTELIGESAALPHKPGPVSRLQRQVEQISRLPRSKQKLASDLLDTVLAQG
;
A
#
# COMPACT_ATOMS: atom_id res chain seq x y z
N MET A 1 -15.19 24.94 -24.38
CA MET A 1 -16.07 24.67 -23.21
C MET A 1 -16.37 23.18 -23.01
N ALA A 2 -16.54 22.34 -24.04
CA ALA A 2 -16.83 20.89 -23.86
C ALA A 2 -15.67 20.06 -23.27
N LEU A 3 -14.41 20.37 -23.61
CA LEU A 3 -13.22 19.62 -23.13
C LEU A 3 -12.97 19.75 -21.62
N ILE A 4 -13.23 20.93 -21.04
CA ILE A 4 -13.08 21.17 -19.59
C ILE A 4 -14.17 20.41 -18.82
N THR A 5 -15.40 20.37 -19.34
CA THR A 5 -16.51 19.61 -18.75
C THR A 5 -16.23 18.11 -18.71
N SER A 6 -15.69 17.53 -19.79
CA SER A 6 -15.34 16.09 -19.81
C SER A 6 -14.22 15.73 -18.83
N LEU A 7 -13.23 16.60 -18.61
CA LEU A 7 -12.18 16.38 -17.61
C LEU A 7 -12.75 16.43 -16.18
N ILE A 8 -13.63 17.39 -15.88
CA ILE A 8 -14.25 17.52 -14.56
C ILE A 8 -15.18 16.33 -14.25
N ILE A 9 -15.95 15.84 -15.23
CA ILE A 9 -16.83 14.69 -15.06
C ILE A 9 -16.00 13.40 -14.83
N GLY A 10 -14.93 13.19 -15.60
CA GLY A 10 -14.07 12.02 -15.46
C GLY A 10 -13.25 11.96 -14.16
N VAL A 11 -12.98 13.11 -13.53
CA VAL A 11 -12.34 13.18 -12.20
C VAL A 11 -13.33 12.88 -11.09
N LYS A 12 -14.57 13.40 -11.16
CA LYS A 12 -15.59 13.13 -10.14
C LYS A 12 -15.90 11.64 -9.99
N THR A 13 -15.97 10.89 -11.09
CA THR A 13 -16.29 9.46 -11.07
C THR A 13 -15.18 8.59 -10.48
N LYS A 14 -13.91 8.95 -10.72
CA LYS A 14 -12.76 8.26 -10.12
C LYS A 14 -12.65 8.52 -8.61
N ASP A 15 -12.83 9.77 -8.20
CA ASP A 15 -12.83 10.16 -6.79
C ASP A 15 -13.95 9.43 -6.02
N GLU A 16 -15.18 9.42 -6.57
CA GLU A 16 -16.33 8.74 -5.94
C GLU A 16 -16.08 7.24 -5.77
N GLN A 17 -15.55 6.58 -6.81
CA GLN A 17 -15.21 5.15 -6.73
C GLN A 17 -14.12 4.88 -5.69
N LEU A 18 -13.09 5.74 -5.62
CA LEU A 18 -12.02 5.63 -4.63
C LEU A 18 -12.57 5.72 -3.20
N PHE A 19 -13.42 6.71 -2.90
CA PHE A 19 -14.02 6.85 -1.57
C PHE A 19 -14.97 5.71 -1.23
N LYS A 20 -15.69 5.17 -2.21
CA LYS A 20 -16.56 4.00 -2.02
C LYS A 20 -15.77 2.75 -1.66
N GLU A 21 -14.64 2.52 -2.32
CA GLU A 21 -13.75 1.39 -2.01
C GLU A 21 -13.06 1.56 -0.65
N LEU A 22 -12.55 2.74 -0.35
CA LEU A 22 -11.98 3.08 0.96
C LEU A 22 -13.02 2.85 2.08
N GLY A 23 -14.24 3.36 1.90
CA GLY A 23 -15.35 3.17 2.83
C GLY A 23 -15.68 1.69 3.05
N ALA A 24 -15.70 0.89 1.98
CA ALA A 24 -15.93 -0.55 2.08
C ALA A 24 -14.83 -1.26 2.88
N ARG A 25 -13.56 -0.90 2.70
CA ARG A 25 -12.43 -1.47 3.46
C ARG A 25 -12.49 -1.07 4.93
N ILE A 26 -12.86 0.18 5.26
CA ILE A 26 -13.11 0.62 6.63
C ILE A 26 -14.21 -0.23 7.28
N ALA A 27 -15.34 -0.41 6.59
CA ALA A 27 -16.45 -1.22 7.10
C ALA A 27 -16.06 -2.68 7.31
N GLN A 28 -15.25 -3.25 6.42
CA GLN A 28 -14.70 -4.61 6.55
C GLN A 28 -13.77 -4.73 7.76
N ALA A 29 -12.80 -3.83 7.90
CA ALA A 29 -11.88 -3.80 9.04
C ALA A 29 -12.63 -3.62 10.37
N ARG A 30 -13.63 -2.74 10.43
CA ARG A 30 -14.50 -2.59 11.61
C ARG A 30 -15.21 -3.89 11.96
N LYS A 31 -15.84 -4.56 10.99
CA LYS A 31 -16.53 -5.84 11.19
C LYS A 31 -15.58 -6.95 11.65
N ALA A 32 -14.37 -7.00 11.09
CA ALA A 32 -13.34 -7.95 11.51
C ALA A 32 -12.92 -7.77 12.99
N ARG A 33 -13.07 -6.56 13.52
CA ARG A 33 -12.85 -6.25 14.94
C ARG A 33 -14.08 -6.46 15.83
N GLY A 34 -15.21 -6.91 15.27
CA GLY A 34 -16.46 -7.13 16.01
C GLY A 34 -17.14 -5.83 16.48
N LEU A 35 -16.77 -4.68 15.91
CA LEU A 35 -17.30 -3.38 16.32
C LEU A 35 -18.56 -3.01 15.53
N THR A 36 -19.54 -2.42 16.21
CA THR A 36 -20.67 -1.72 15.58
C THR A 36 -20.24 -0.33 15.10
N GLN A 37 -21.02 0.30 14.22
CA GLN A 37 -20.77 1.69 13.83
C GLN A 37 -20.84 2.65 15.03
N VAL A 38 -21.77 2.42 15.96
CA VAL A 38 -21.90 3.24 17.18
C VAL A 38 -20.60 3.18 17.98
N GLN A 39 -20.12 1.98 18.30
CA GLN A 39 -18.89 1.79 19.07
C GLN A 39 -17.67 2.44 18.43
N LEU A 40 -17.44 2.20 17.13
CA LEU A 40 -16.29 2.82 16.45
C LEU A 40 -16.43 4.35 16.40
N SER A 41 -17.64 4.88 16.19
CA SER A 41 -17.86 6.32 16.16
C SER A 41 -17.61 6.98 17.51
N GLU A 42 -18.00 6.33 18.61
CA GLU A 42 -17.73 6.77 19.98
C GLU A 42 -16.22 6.79 20.27
N GLN A 43 -15.49 5.74 19.89
CA GLN A 43 -14.04 5.67 20.05
C GLN A 43 -13.30 6.78 19.26
N LEU A 44 -13.82 7.13 18.09
CA LEU A 44 -13.27 8.20 17.25
C LEU A 44 -13.76 9.61 17.65
N GLY A 45 -14.71 9.73 18.58
CA GLY A 45 -15.30 11.01 18.97
C GLY A 45 -16.09 11.70 17.85
N ILE A 46 -16.72 10.93 16.95
CA ILE A 46 -17.54 11.44 15.83
C ILE A 46 -18.98 10.93 15.91
N ALA A 47 -19.90 11.59 15.20
CA ALA A 47 -21.27 11.09 15.10
C ALA A 47 -21.33 9.77 14.32
N GLN A 48 -22.21 8.84 14.73
CA GLN A 48 -22.42 7.55 14.04
C GLN A 48 -22.80 7.74 12.56
N GLN A 49 -23.61 8.76 12.24
CA GLN A 49 -23.94 9.10 10.85
C GLN A 49 -22.70 9.50 10.04
N THR A 50 -21.76 10.22 10.64
CA THR A 50 -20.49 10.59 9.99
C THR A 50 -19.69 9.35 9.62
N LEU A 51 -19.59 8.38 10.54
CA LEU A 51 -18.95 7.10 10.24
C LEU A 51 -19.68 6.34 9.12
N ALA A 52 -21.02 6.29 9.15
CA ALA A 52 -21.81 5.66 8.10
C ALA A 52 -21.59 6.33 6.72
N HIS A 53 -21.40 7.66 6.68
CA HIS A 53 -21.06 8.36 5.45
C HIS A 53 -19.65 8.05 4.95
N TYR A 54 -18.67 7.88 5.84
CA TYR A 54 -17.33 7.42 5.46
C TYR A 54 -17.38 5.99 4.91
N GLU A 55 -18.03 5.06 5.61
CA GLU A 55 -18.16 3.67 5.15
C GLU A 55 -18.93 3.54 3.84
N GLY A 56 -19.88 4.44 3.59
CA GLY A 56 -20.64 4.50 2.34
C GLY A 56 -19.96 5.25 1.21
N GLY A 57 -18.77 5.83 1.43
CA GLY A 57 -18.06 6.65 0.43
C GLY A 57 -18.75 7.96 0.06
N ARG A 58 -19.68 8.45 0.89
CA ARG A 58 -20.49 9.66 0.63
C ARG A 58 -19.82 10.95 1.13
N LEU A 59 -18.79 10.81 1.95
CA LEU A 59 -18.05 11.93 2.52
C LEU A 59 -16.55 11.73 2.26
N ARG A 60 -15.86 12.81 1.88
CA ARG A 60 -14.40 12.81 1.79
C ARG A 60 -13.81 12.62 3.17
N LEU A 61 -12.88 11.67 3.29
CA LEU A 61 -12.23 11.34 4.55
C LEU A 61 -10.98 12.21 4.78
N PRO A 62 -10.94 13.05 5.82
CA PRO A 62 -9.73 13.79 6.16
C PRO A 62 -8.59 12.85 6.57
N VAL A 63 -7.34 13.21 6.23
CA VAL A 63 -6.15 12.41 6.59
C VAL A 63 -6.03 12.14 8.10
N PRO A 64 -6.27 13.11 9.01
CA PRO A 64 -6.25 12.83 10.45
C PRO A 64 -7.25 11.74 10.86
N THR A 65 -8.45 11.74 10.26
CA THR A 65 -9.47 10.72 10.50
C THR A 65 -9.05 9.35 9.96
N LEU A 66 -8.40 9.32 8.79
CA LEU A 66 -7.83 8.08 8.23
C LEU A 66 -6.78 7.47 9.17
N LEU A 67 -5.90 8.29 9.76
CA LEU A 67 -4.89 7.84 10.72
C LEU A 67 -5.54 7.32 12.02
N ALA A 68 -6.55 8.02 12.52
CA ALA A 68 -7.31 7.57 13.70
C ALA A 68 -8.02 6.24 13.45
N LEU A 69 -8.65 6.08 12.27
CA LEU A 69 -9.28 4.83 11.85
C LEU A 69 -8.27 3.67 11.78
N ALA A 70 -7.11 3.89 11.15
CA ALA A 70 -6.06 2.87 11.06
C ALA A 70 -5.61 2.41 12.47
N THR A 71 -5.44 3.37 13.38
CA THR A 71 -5.05 3.11 14.77
C THR A 71 -6.13 2.29 15.51
N GLU A 72 -7.38 2.76 15.51
CA GLU A 72 -8.48 2.12 16.22
C GLU A 72 -8.79 0.72 15.67
N LEU A 73 -8.69 0.57 14.34
CA LEU A 73 -8.91 -0.69 13.63
C LEU A 73 -7.67 -1.60 13.63
N LYS A 74 -6.52 -1.16 14.17
CA LYS A 74 -5.23 -1.89 14.19
C LYS A 74 -4.88 -2.47 12.81
N VAL A 75 -5.00 -1.64 11.78
CA VAL A 75 -4.59 -1.94 10.40
C VAL A 75 -3.64 -0.85 9.92
N SER A 76 -2.87 -1.11 8.87
CA SER A 76 -2.07 -0.06 8.27
C SER A 76 -2.95 0.90 7.45
N VAL A 77 -2.48 2.13 7.24
CA VAL A 77 -3.12 3.06 6.30
C VAL A 77 -3.13 2.46 4.89
N THR A 78 -2.06 1.76 4.49
CA THR A 78 -1.93 1.12 3.17
C THR A 78 -3.04 0.08 2.93
N GLU A 79 -3.42 -0.67 3.97
CA GLU A 79 -4.52 -1.63 3.90
C GLU A 79 -5.87 -0.93 3.67
N LEU A 80 -6.13 0.20 4.36
CA LEU A 80 -7.36 0.97 4.18
C LEU A 80 -7.46 1.63 2.80
N ILE A 81 -6.37 2.18 2.27
CA ILE A 81 -6.36 2.81 0.94
C ILE A 81 -6.33 1.78 -0.20
N GLY A 82 -6.10 0.50 0.10
CA GLY A 82 -6.08 -0.58 -0.89
C GLY A 82 -4.75 -0.75 -1.62
N GLU A 83 -3.65 -0.22 -1.07
CA GLU A 83 -2.30 -0.46 -1.55
C GLU A 83 -1.82 -1.86 -1.12
N SER A 84 -2.43 -2.89 -1.70
CA SER A 84 -1.79 -4.21 -1.79
C SER A 84 -0.95 -4.36 -3.06
N ALA A 85 -0.98 -3.37 -3.95
CA ALA A 85 -0.06 -3.31 -5.07
C ALA A 85 1.20 -2.59 -4.58
N ALA A 86 2.24 -3.36 -4.24
CA ALA A 86 3.60 -2.88 -4.41
C ALA A 86 3.62 -2.08 -5.71
N LEU A 87 4.01 -0.80 -5.65
CA LEU A 87 4.30 -0.02 -6.86
C LEU A 87 5.03 -0.97 -7.82
N PRO A 88 4.65 -1.06 -9.11
CA PRO A 88 5.31 -1.96 -10.04
C PRO A 88 6.78 -1.58 -10.07
N HIS A 89 7.56 -2.23 -9.22
CA HIS A 89 8.98 -2.19 -9.21
C HIS A 89 9.34 -3.05 -10.39
N LYS A 90 9.35 -2.45 -11.58
CA LYS A 90 10.09 -3.01 -12.71
C LYS A 90 11.53 -3.03 -12.20
N PRO A 91 12.07 -4.18 -11.77
CA PRO A 91 13.46 -4.21 -11.38
C PRO A 91 14.22 -3.68 -12.60
N GLY A 92 15.15 -2.76 -12.38
CA GLY A 92 16.03 -2.35 -13.46
C GLY A 92 16.65 -3.59 -14.12
N PRO A 93 17.11 -3.49 -15.38
CA PRO A 93 17.81 -4.60 -16.02
C PRO A 93 18.83 -5.20 -15.04
N VAL A 94 18.76 -6.51 -14.81
CA VAL A 94 19.64 -7.20 -13.85
C VAL A 94 21.09 -6.77 -14.08
N SER A 95 21.75 -6.33 -13.01
CA SER A 95 23.12 -5.83 -13.14
C SER A 95 24.04 -6.93 -13.67
N ARG A 96 25.13 -6.55 -14.33
CA ARG A 96 26.14 -7.52 -14.78
C ARG A 96 26.64 -8.38 -13.61
N LEU A 97 26.88 -7.76 -12.46
CA LEU A 97 27.30 -8.44 -11.24
C LEU A 97 26.28 -9.48 -10.78
N GLN A 98 25.00 -9.12 -10.74
CA GLN A 98 23.93 -10.02 -10.30
C GLN A 98 23.80 -11.24 -11.21
N ARG A 99 23.91 -11.06 -12.53
CA ARG A 99 23.97 -12.17 -13.49
C ARG A 99 25.19 -13.07 -13.28
N GLN A 100 26.36 -12.48 -13.01
CA GLN A 100 27.58 -13.24 -12.76
C GLN A 100 27.47 -14.06 -11.48
N VAL A 101 26.91 -13.51 -10.40
CA VAL A 101 26.68 -14.23 -9.14
C VAL A 101 25.75 -15.42 -9.35
N GLU A 102 24.67 -15.25 -10.11
CA GLU A 102 23.75 -16.34 -10.44
C GLU A 102 24.42 -17.44 -11.29
N GLN A 103 25.29 -17.07 -12.23
CA GLN A 103 26.05 -18.05 -13.00
C GLN A 103 27.05 -18.80 -12.11
N ILE A 104 27.75 -18.10 -11.22
CA ILE A 104 28.74 -18.68 -10.30
C ILE A 104 28.08 -19.68 -9.35
N SER A 105 26.88 -19.38 -8.84
CA SER A 105 26.17 -20.27 -7.91
C SER A 105 25.79 -21.64 -8.50
N ARG A 106 25.77 -21.75 -9.84
CA ARG A 106 25.51 -23.00 -10.58
C ARG A 106 26.78 -23.79 -10.91
N LEU A 107 27.97 -23.25 -10.65
CA LEU A 107 29.25 -23.91 -10.90
C LEU A 107 29.63 -24.90 -9.77
N PRO A 108 30.60 -25.81 -9.99
CA PRO A 108 31.15 -26.65 -8.93
C PRO A 108 31.71 -25.85 -7.74
N ARG A 109 31.66 -26.42 -6.54
CA ARG A 109 32.07 -25.77 -5.26
C ARG A 109 33.48 -25.17 -5.29
N SER A 110 34.42 -25.78 -6.01
CA SER A 110 35.78 -25.25 -6.17
C SER A 110 35.82 -23.92 -6.93
N LYS A 111 34.98 -23.76 -7.96
CA LYS A 111 34.86 -22.50 -8.72
C LYS A 111 34.10 -21.44 -7.95
N GLN A 112 33.10 -21.83 -7.17
CA GLN A 112 32.41 -20.93 -6.25
C GLN A 112 33.38 -20.37 -5.21
N LYS A 113 34.20 -21.25 -4.60
CA LYS A 113 35.20 -20.85 -3.60
C LYS A 113 36.20 -19.84 -4.17
N LEU A 114 36.77 -20.11 -5.34
CA LEU A 114 37.67 -19.16 -6.01
C LEU A 114 37.02 -17.79 -6.23
N ALA A 115 35.75 -17.75 -6.64
CA ALA A 115 35.04 -16.49 -6.83
C ALA A 115 34.81 -15.73 -5.51
N SER A 116 34.50 -16.44 -4.42
CA SER A 116 34.39 -15.85 -3.08
C SER A 116 35.72 -15.25 -2.62
N ASP A 117 36.83 -16.00 -2.75
CA ASP A 117 38.16 -15.54 -2.32
C ASP A 117 38.59 -14.25 -3.08
N LEU A 118 38.24 -14.16 -4.37
CA LEU A 118 38.48 -12.95 -5.17
C LEU A 118 37.60 -11.77 -4.73
N LEU A 119 36.33 -12.01 -4.43
CA LEU A 119 35.42 -10.96 -3.92
C LEU A 119 35.91 -10.42 -2.57
N ASP A 120 36.37 -11.29 -1.67
CA ASP A 120 36.96 -10.89 -0.39
C ASP A 120 38.19 -10.00 -0.60
N THR A 121 39.03 -10.33 -1.58
CA THR A 121 40.20 -9.52 -1.94
C THR A 121 39.82 -8.13 -2.43
N VAL A 122 38.76 -8.00 -3.23
CA VAL A 122 38.27 -6.71 -3.73
C VAL A 122 37.62 -5.90 -2.61
N LEU A 123 36.82 -6.55 -1.75
CA LEU A 123 36.16 -5.89 -0.61
C LEU A 123 37.14 -5.38 0.44
N ALA A 124 38.31 -6.01 0.58
CA ALA A 124 39.38 -5.54 1.47
C ALA A 124 40.14 -4.30 0.95
N GLN A 125 39.96 -3.90 -0.32
CA GLN A 125 40.65 -2.76 -0.95
C GLN A 125 39.78 -1.49 -1.04
N GLY A 126 38.52 -1.53 -0.61
CA GLY A 126 37.59 -0.38 -0.58
C GLY A 126 37.31 0.08 0.83
#